data_AF-A0A520IAW9-F1
#
_entry.id   AF-A0A520IAW9-F1
#
_cell.length_a   1.000
_cell.length_b   1.000
_cell.length_c   1.000
_cell.angle_alpha   90.00
_cell.angle_beta   90.00
_cell.angle_gamma   90.00
#
_symmetry.space_group_name_H-M   'P 1'
#
loop_
_entity.id
_entity.type
_entity.pdbx_description
1 polymer ?
#
loop_
_entity_poly.entity_id
_entity_poly.type
_entity_poly.pdbx_seq_one_letter_code
_entity_poly.pdbx_strand_id
1 'polypeptide(L)'
;MPNRAILVRLLLNQATRAEQAGHGRRALELYTRMTLMAPAYGHAWWERARLELVDGDVTAARGSLSAMLEITRDPELRRRVTDTLGSLPPA
;
A
#
# COMPACT_ATOMS: atom_id res chain seq x y z
N MET A 1 5.29 7.42 22.68
CA MET A 1 4.99 7.07 21.27
C MET A 1 6.25 7.33 20.45
N PRO A 2 6.80 6.36 19.70
CA PRO A 2 8.00 6.59 18.91
C PRO A 2 7.71 7.54 17.74
N ASN A 3 8.63 8.45 17.40
CA ASN A 3 8.48 9.47 16.35
C ASN A 3 7.95 8.91 15.02
N ARG A 4 8.40 7.70 14.66
CA ARG A 4 7.95 6.98 13.47
C ARG A 4 6.45 6.67 13.47
N ALA A 5 5.87 6.28 14.61
CA ALA A 5 4.44 5.98 14.71
C ALA A 5 3.59 7.25 14.56
N ILE A 6 4.05 8.38 15.08
CA ILE A 6 3.40 9.68 14.90
C ILE A 6 3.43 10.08 13.42
N LEU A 7 4.60 9.97 12.77
CA LEU A 7 4.73 10.27 11.35
C LEU A 7 3.80 9.40 10.48
N VAL A 8 3.78 8.08 10.72
CA VAL A 8 2.87 7.16 10.00
C VAL A 8 1.41 7.56 10.20
N ARG A 9 1.01 7.93 11.42
CA ARG A 9 -0.36 8.40 11.69
C ARG A 9 -0.69 9.69 10.93
N LEU A 10 0.24 10.66 10.90
CA LEU A 10 0.04 11.91 10.17
C LEU A 10 -0.08 11.68 8.67
N LEU A 11 0.79 10.85 8.09
CA LEU A 11 0.75 10.49 6.67
C LEU A 11 -0.54 9.74 6.32
N LEU A 12 -0.98 8.79 7.16
CA LEU A 12 -2.24 8.08 6.97
C LEU A 12 -3.42 9.06 6.94
N ASN A 13 -3.49 9.99 7.90
CA ASN A 13 -4.55 10.99 7.95
C ASN A 13 -4.56 11.89 6.69
N GLN A 14 -3.38 12.21 6.16
CA GLN A 14 -3.27 12.97 4.90
C GLN A 14 -3.70 12.14 3.70
N ALA A 15 -3.30 10.87 3.63
CA ALA A 15 -3.64 9.97 2.54
C ALA A 15 -5.15 9.75 2.49
N THR A 16 -5.78 9.41 3.61
CA THR A 16 -7.23 9.23 3.70
C THR A 16 -8.01 10.47 3.27
N ARG A 17 -7.56 11.69 3.64
CA ARG A 17 -8.19 12.93 3.17
C ARG A 17 -7.99 13.15 1.67
N ALA A 18 -6.80 12.86 1.14
CA ALA A 18 -6.55 12.95 -0.28
C ALA A 18 -7.46 12.00 -1.07
N GLU A 19 -7.66 10.77 -0.59
CA GLU A 19 -8.58 9.81 -1.21
C GLU A 19 -10.03 10.28 -1.17
N GLN A 20 -10.49 10.78 -0.02
CA GLN A 20 -11.85 11.34 0.12
C GLN A 20 -12.09 12.54 -0.81
N ALA A 21 -11.04 13.31 -1.11
CA ALA A 21 -11.08 14.43 -2.05
C ALA A 21 -10.88 14.02 -3.52
N GLY A 22 -10.74 12.72 -3.82
CA GLY A 22 -10.49 12.21 -5.18
C GLY A 22 -9.06 12.47 -5.69
N HIS A 23 -8.13 12.86 -4.82
CA HIS A 23 -6.73 13.14 -5.16
C HIS A 23 -5.89 11.85 -5.12
N GLY A 24 -6.22 10.86 -5.97
CA GLY A 24 -5.60 9.52 -5.98
C GLY A 24 -4.07 9.54 -6.08
N ARG A 25 -3.49 10.29 -7.02
CA ARG A 25 -2.02 10.41 -7.15
C ARG A 25 -1.35 10.96 -5.89
N ARG A 26 -2.01 11.89 -5.20
CA ARG A 26 -1.50 12.45 -3.95
C ARG A 26 -1.55 11.41 -2.83
N ALA A 27 -2.62 10.62 -2.76
CA ALA A 27 -2.70 9.50 -1.83
C ALA A 27 -1.60 8.46 -2.11
N LEU A 28 -1.37 8.13 -3.38
CA LEU A 28 -0.32 7.20 -3.80
C LEU A 28 1.06 7.67 -3.32
N GLU A 29 1.41 8.93 -3.56
CA GLU A 29 2.67 9.51 -3.08
C GLU A 29 2.84 9.40 -1.56
N LEU A 30 1.75 9.61 -0.80
CA LEU A 30 1.77 9.51 0.67
C LEU A 30 1.97 8.07 1.12
N TYR A 31 1.28 7.09 0.51
CA TYR A 31 1.49 5.68 0.82
C TYR A 31 2.89 5.21 0.41
N THR A 32 3.44 5.66 -0.72
CA THR A 32 4.84 5.40 -1.09
C THR A 32 5.80 5.87 -0.01
N ARG A 33 5.64 7.10 0.51
CA ARG A 33 6.46 7.60 1.62
C ARG A 33 6.33 6.76 2.89
N MET A 34 5.12 6.29 3.20
CA MET A 34 4.89 5.40 4.34
C MET A 34 5.63 4.07 4.17
N THR A 35 5.65 3.49 2.96
CA THR A 35 6.39 2.23 2.70
C THR A 35 7.90 2.38 2.87
N LEU A 36 8.47 3.55 2.56
CA LEU A 36 9.89 3.85 2.79
C LEU A 36 10.24 4.05 4.27
N MET A 37 9.39 4.77 5.01
CA MET A 37 9.67 5.15 6.42
C MET A 37 9.27 4.05 7.42
N ALA A 38 8.26 3.25 7.07
CA ALA A 38 7.70 2.19 7.89
C ALA A 38 7.40 0.94 7.05
N PRO A 39 8.43 0.25 6.53
CA PRO A 39 8.25 -0.89 5.63
C PRO A 39 7.48 -2.06 6.27
N ALA A 40 7.52 -2.21 7.60
CA ALA A 40 6.73 -3.20 8.33
C ALA A 40 5.23 -2.83 8.50
N TYR A 41 4.81 -1.65 8.05
CA TYR A 41 3.42 -1.20 8.13
C TYR A 41 2.62 -1.65 6.91
N GLY A 42 2.08 -2.88 6.98
CA GLY A 42 1.44 -3.55 5.85
C GLY A 42 0.29 -2.78 5.20
N HIS A 43 -0.50 -2.02 5.97
CA HIS A 43 -1.59 -1.23 5.41
C HIS A 43 -1.13 -0.29 4.28
N ALA A 44 0.05 0.34 4.40
CA ALA A 44 0.55 1.23 3.35
C ALA A 44 0.88 0.50 2.04
N TRP A 45 1.37 -0.74 2.11
CA TRP A 45 1.65 -1.55 0.92
C TRP A 45 0.38 -1.95 0.18
N TRP A 46 -0.66 -2.35 0.93
CA TRP A 46 -1.95 -2.69 0.36
C TRP A 46 -2.60 -1.49 -0.36
N GLU A 47 -2.67 -0.33 0.32
CA GLU A 47 -3.27 0.86 -0.27
C GLU A 47 -2.47 1.40 -1.46
N ARG A 48 -1.14 1.32 -1.39
CA ARG A 48 -0.26 1.65 -2.52
C ARG A 48 -0.57 0.76 -3.74
N ALA A 49 -0.60 -0.56 -3.55
CA ALA A 49 -0.91 -1.49 -4.63
C ALA A 49 -2.29 -1.22 -5.26
N ARG A 50 -3.30 -0.94 -4.42
CA ARG A 50 -4.64 -0.60 -4.89
C ARG A 50 -4.63 0.63 -5.80
N LEU A 51 -3.90 1.69 -5.41
CA LEU A 51 -3.80 2.91 -6.22
C LEU A 51 -2.94 2.73 -7.47
N GLU A 52 -1.86 1.95 -7.40
CA GLU A 52 -1.05 1.57 -8.57
C GLU A 52 -1.91 0.84 -9.62
N LEU A 53 -2.80 -0.07 -9.20
CA LEU A 53 -3.75 -0.73 -10.10
C LEU A 53 -4.77 0.24 -10.71
N VAL A 54 -5.26 1.20 -9.94
CA VAL A 54 -6.18 2.24 -10.45
C VAL A 54 -5.49 3.12 -11.49
N ASP A 55 -4.19 3.42 -11.30
CA ASP A 55 -3.36 4.17 -12.25
C ASP A 55 -2.87 3.31 -13.43
N GLY A 56 -3.19 2.00 -13.45
CA GLY A 56 -2.80 1.07 -14.52
C GLY A 56 -1.37 0.53 -14.42
N ASP A 57 -0.63 0.86 -13.36
CA ASP A 57 0.73 0.38 -13.12
C ASP A 57 0.71 -0.99 -12.44
N VAL A 58 0.36 -2.02 -13.22
CA VAL A 58 0.26 -3.41 -12.74
C VAL A 58 1.60 -3.93 -12.24
N THR A 59 2.72 -3.50 -12.85
CA THR A 59 4.06 -3.93 -12.46
C THR A 59 4.43 -3.40 -11.07
N ALA A 60 4.19 -2.10 -10.81
CA ALA A 60 4.40 -1.54 -9.49
C ALA A 60 3.48 -2.19 -8.44
N ALA A 61 2.20 -2.38 -8.77
CA ALA A 61 1.24 -3.05 -7.90
C ALA A 61 1.69 -4.46 -7.51
N ARG A 62 2.20 -5.24 -8.48
CA ARG A 62 2.76 -6.57 -8.23
C ARG A 62 3.93 -6.50 -7.26
N GLY A 63 4.83 -5.52 -7.42
CA GLY A 63 5.93 -5.27 -6.48
C GLY A 63 5.45 -4.95 -5.07
N SER A 64 4.45 -4.06 -4.94
CA SER A 64 3.86 -3.68 -3.64
C SER A 64 3.16 -4.85 -2.94
N LEU A 65 2.42 -5.69 -3.67
CA LEU A 65 1.76 -6.89 -3.14
C LEU A 65 2.78 -7.97 -2.74
N SER A 66 3.86 -8.16 -3.50
CA SER A 66 4.95 -9.06 -3.10
C SER A 66 5.62 -8.58 -1.82
N ALA A 67 5.92 -7.28 -1.69
CA ALA A 67 6.46 -6.71 -0.46
C ALA A 67 5.52 -6.91 0.74
N MET A 68 4.21 -6.81 0.52
CA MET A 68 3.19 -7.12 1.53
C MET A 68 3.26 -8.58 2.01
N LEU A 69 3.49 -9.54 1.10
CA LEU A 69 3.65 -10.96 1.46
C LEU A 69 4.91 -11.24 2.27
N GLU A 70 5.99 -10.49 2.07
CA GLU A 70 7.23 -10.65 2.84
C GLU A 70 7.06 -10.25 4.32
N ILE A 71 6.18 -9.29 4.60
CA ILE A 71 6.02 -8.75 5.95
C ILE A 71 4.81 -9.32 6.71
N THR A 72 3.78 -9.82 6.01
CA THR A 72 2.57 -10.32 6.66
C THR A 72 2.64 -11.80 7.02
N ARG A 73 2.34 -12.11 8.28
CA ARG A 73 2.21 -13.47 8.81
C ARG A 73 0.76 -13.92 8.98
N ASP A 74 -0.20 -13.01 8.81
CA ASP A 74 -1.63 -13.31 8.91
C ASP A 74 -2.06 -14.19 7.71
N PRO A 75 -2.49 -15.45 7.94
CA PRO A 75 -2.85 -16.37 6.87
C PRO A 75 -3.95 -15.84 5.94
N GLU A 76 -4.93 -15.12 6.49
CA GLU A 76 -6.07 -14.64 5.71
C GLU A 76 -5.65 -13.47 4.80
N LEU A 77 -4.83 -12.56 5.33
CA LEU A 77 -4.27 -11.47 4.55
C LEU A 77 -3.32 -11.99 3.46
N ARG A 78 -2.50 -13.01 3.76
CA ARG A 78 -1.65 -13.68 2.76
C ARG A 78 -2.48 -14.28 1.64
N ARG A 79 -3.54 -15.01 1.98
CA ARG A 79 -4.46 -15.60 0.99
C ARG A 79 -5.03 -14.52 0.07
N ARG A 80 -5.57 -13.45 0.65
CA ARG A 80 -6.15 -12.33 -0.11
C ARG A 80 -5.13 -11.67 -1.05
N VAL A 81 -3.90 -11.46 -0.60
CA VAL A 81 -2.83 -10.87 -1.43
C VAL A 81 -2.44 -11.82 -2.57
N THR A 82 -2.28 -13.11 -2.30
CA THR A 82 -1.99 -14.13 -3.32
C THR A 82 -3.12 -14.23 -4.35
N ASP A 83 -4.37 -14.22 -3.92
CA ASP A 83 -5.54 -14.24 -4.82
C ASP A 83 -5.54 -13.00 -5.74
N THR A 84 -5.24 -11.83 -5.16
CA THR A 84 -5.12 -10.58 -5.93
C THR A 84 -4.00 -10.68 -6.96
N LEU A 85 -2.81 -11.13 -6.56
CA LEU A 85 -1.66 -11.34 -7.45
C LEU A 85 -1.95 -12.32 -8.60
N GLY A 86 -2.73 -13.36 -8.33
CA GLY A 86 -3.16 -14.36 -9.31
C GLY A 86 -4.19 -13.84 -10.32
N SER A 87 -4.97 -12.82 -9.96
CA SER A 87 -5.91 -12.16 -10.87
C SER A 87 -5.29 -11.09 -11.77
N LEU A 88 -4.06 -10.65 -11.49
CA LEU A 88 -3.38 -9.64 -12.29
C LEU A 88 -2.94 -10.22 -13.63
N PRO A 89 -2.99 -9.43 -14.73
CA PRO A 89 -2.48 -9.88 -16.02
C PRO A 89 -0.99 -10.24 -15.95
N PRO A 90 -0.51 -11.13 -16.84
CA PRO A 90 0.90 -11.49 -16.90
C PRO A 90 1.76 -10.23 -17.14
N ALA A 91 2.97 -10.24 -16.56
CA ALA A 91 3.95 -9.16 -16.73
C ALA A 91 4.59 -9.19 -18.12
#